data_AF-A0A6I1VXS9-F1
#
_entry.id   AF-A0A6I1VXS9-F1
#
_cell.length_a   1.000
_cell.length_b   1.000
_cell.length_c   1.000
_cell.angle_alpha   90.00
_cell.angle_beta   90.00
_cell.angle_gamma   90.00
#
_symmetry.space_group_name_H-M   'P 1'
#
loop_
_entity.id
_entity.type
_entity.pdbx_description
1 polymer ?
#
loop_
_entity_poly.entity_id
_entity_poly.type
_entity_poly.pdbx_seq_one_letter_code
_entity_poly.pdbx_strand_id
1 'polypeptide(L)'
;MTIKNWFVRSERIKDKHGGLIKYGKYLVNMEHANHKNTESIIPVYGNIENFIRTCSNEAVSLDLENSQKKGGRPVQSYAQSFVFSLPPSVVKPTPGEWKSITSDILKELAKKLDIDINDFKGRVFANVHDQDNPHLNLVVSRVVQGKTLKALDQKGTIGVAKKAFNAASLARCGLDVSAYEPLQTNVGPHLAKWQLQQKDSEKALKEIGLKSKAFDNDIAKTKEYGRLSAMLNNQIVKWIFSIG
;
A
#
# COMPACT_ATOMS: atom_id res chain seq x y z
N MET A 1 -22.63 13.95 -10.06
CA MET A 1 -21.59 13.01 -10.56
C MET A 1 -20.49 12.91 -9.52
N THR A 2 -20.21 11.70 -9.02
CA THR A 2 -19.08 11.44 -8.11
C THR A 2 -17.79 11.48 -8.91
N ILE A 3 -16.85 12.35 -8.55
CA ILE A 3 -15.55 12.42 -9.23
C ILE A 3 -14.80 11.12 -8.97
N LYS A 4 -14.57 10.32 -10.03
CA LYS A 4 -13.68 9.15 -9.97
C LYS A 4 -12.24 9.64 -9.76
N ASN A 5 -11.55 9.11 -8.75
CA ASN A 5 -10.14 9.40 -8.48
C ASN A 5 -9.43 8.12 -8.07
N TRP A 6 -8.13 8.05 -8.33
CA TRP A 6 -7.30 7.02 -7.69
C TRP A 6 -7.27 7.22 -6.17
N PHE A 7 -6.93 6.14 -5.47
CA PHE A 7 -6.93 6.16 -4.02
C PHE A 7 -5.77 6.99 -3.49
N VAL A 8 -6.10 7.97 -2.63
CA VAL A 8 -5.11 8.74 -1.88
C VAL A 8 -5.53 8.80 -0.42
N ARG A 9 -4.66 8.29 0.45
CA ARG A 9 -4.77 8.39 1.91
C ARG A 9 -3.80 9.45 2.40
N SER A 10 -4.21 10.25 3.38
CA SER A 10 -3.35 11.24 4.01
C SER A 10 -3.43 11.10 5.53
N GLU A 11 -2.29 11.00 6.19
CA GLU A 11 -2.21 10.80 7.64
C GLU A 11 -1.08 11.61 8.26
N ARG A 12 -1.36 12.21 9.42
CA ARG A 12 -0.32 12.82 10.26
C ARG A 12 0.53 11.72 10.88
N ILE A 13 1.84 11.86 10.79
CA ILE A 13 2.74 10.98 11.55
C ILE A 13 2.68 11.42 13.01
N LYS A 14 2.24 10.52 13.88
CA LYS A 14 2.09 10.73 15.32
C LYS A 14 3.44 10.62 16.03
N ASP A 15 3.49 10.91 17.32
CA ASP A 15 4.64 10.67 18.20
C ASP A 15 5.94 11.41 17.79
N LYS A 16 5.78 12.59 17.17
CA LYS A 16 6.86 13.55 16.86
C LYS A 16 8.09 12.84 16.22
N HIS A 17 9.26 13.01 16.81
CA HIS A 17 10.52 12.42 16.36
C HIS A 17 10.49 10.88 16.36
N GLY A 18 9.98 10.27 17.43
CA GLY A 18 9.95 8.82 17.58
C GLY A 18 9.08 8.15 16.52
N GLY A 19 7.89 8.71 16.28
CA GLY A 19 7.02 8.21 15.22
C GLY A 19 7.55 8.47 13.82
N LEU A 20 8.24 9.60 13.59
CA LEU A 20 8.92 9.89 12.32
C LEU A 20 10.01 8.87 12.00
N ILE A 21 10.87 8.53 12.97
CA ILE A 21 11.89 7.49 12.80
C ILE A 21 11.24 6.12 12.55
N LYS A 22 10.26 5.75 13.37
CA LYS A 22 9.59 4.45 13.25
C LYS A 22 8.93 4.31 11.87
N TYR A 23 8.21 5.33 11.43
CA TYR A 23 7.55 5.32 10.12
C TYR A 23 8.55 5.37 8.97
N GLY A 24 9.61 6.17 9.07
CA GLY A 24 10.67 6.22 8.07
C GLY A 24 11.38 4.87 7.89
N LYS A 25 11.76 4.21 9.00
CA LYS A 25 12.32 2.85 8.99
C LYS A 25 11.36 1.84 8.38
N TYR A 26 10.07 1.92 8.73
CA TYR A 26 9.03 1.10 8.13
C TYR A 26 9.06 1.22 6.61
N LEU A 27 9.04 2.45 6.07
CA LEU A 27 8.94 2.67 4.63
C LEU A 27 10.07 2.04 3.80
N VAL A 28 11.27 1.87 4.37
CA VAL A 28 12.45 1.35 3.66
C VAL A 28 12.80 -0.11 4.02
N ASN A 29 12.05 -0.74 4.91
CA ASN A 29 12.35 -2.09 5.38
C ASN A 29 11.61 -3.16 4.57
N MET A 30 12.30 -3.85 3.66
CA MET A 30 11.73 -4.96 2.87
C MET A 30 11.27 -6.15 3.75
N GLU A 31 11.89 -6.38 4.89
CA GLU A 31 11.64 -7.54 5.76
C GLU A 31 10.47 -7.34 6.73
N HIS A 32 9.83 -6.18 6.69
CA HIS A 32 8.73 -5.89 7.61
C HIS A 32 7.53 -6.81 7.37
N ALA A 33 6.84 -7.24 8.43
CA ALA A 33 5.72 -8.19 8.33
C ALA A 33 4.55 -7.73 7.44
N ASN A 34 4.42 -6.42 7.20
CA ASN A 34 3.41 -5.84 6.29
C ASN A 34 3.89 -5.74 4.84
N HIS A 35 5.17 -6.03 4.55
CA HIS A 35 5.78 -5.97 3.22
C HIS A 35 6.02 -7.36 2.63
N LYS A 36 5.35 -8.40 3.16
CA LYS A 36 5.47 -9.79 2.70
C LYS A 36 5.17 -9.96 1.20
N ASN A 37 4.30 -9.10 0.65
CA ASN A 37 3.90 -9.12 -0.74
C ASN A 37 4.53 -7.96 -1.54
N THR A 38 5.49 -7.25 -0.94
CA THR A 38 6.24 -6.19 -1.62
C THR A 38 7.41 -6.83 -2.33
N GLU A 39 7.40 -6.80 -3.66
CA GLU A 39 8.48 -7.31 -4.51
C GLU A 39 9.72 -6.43 -4.40
N SER A 40 9.54 -5.11 -4.37
CA SER A 40 10.63 -4.16 -4.20
C SER A 40 10.20 -2.83 -3.58
N ILE A 41 11.15 -2.15 -2.93
CA ILE A 41 11.02 -0.76 -2.49
C ILE A 41 11.88 0.11 -3.42
N ILE A 42 11.22 0.91 -4.25
CA ILE A 42 11.87 1.73 -5.26
C ILE A 42 12.02 3.16 -4.70
N PRO A 43 13.25 3.66 -4.48
CA PRO A 43 13.45 5.03 -4.04
C PRO A 43 13.10 6.01 -5.16
N VAL A 44 12.28 7.02 -4.85
CA VAL A 44 11.76 7.97 -5.85
C VAL A 44 12.31 9.38 -5.63
N TYR A 45 12.29 9.88 -4.40
CA TYR A 45 12.77 11.22 -4.08
C TYR A 45 13.32 11.33 -2.67
N GLY A 46 14.42 12.09 -2.53
CA GLY A 46 15.05 12.35 -1.24
C GLY A 46 15.73 11.12 -0.64
N ASN A 47 16.28 11.32 0.56
CA ASN A 47 16.91 10.27 1.36
C ASN A 47 16.26 10.29 2.74
N ILE A 48 15.87 9.11 3.25
CA ILE A 48 15.05 9.01 4.46
C ILE A 48 15.76 9.56 5.70
N GLU A 49 17.07 9.33 5.83
CA GLU A 49 17.86 9.81 6.98
C GLU A 49 18.00 11.32 6.96
N ASN A 50 18.33 11.88 5.79
CA ASN A 50 18.39 13.33 5.59
C ASN A 50 17.02 13.99 5.84
N PHE A 51 15.95 13.35 5.39
CA PHE A 51 14.57 13.81 5.62
C PHE A 51 14.22 13.81 7.12
N ILE A 52 14.47 12.71 7.83
CA ILE A 52 14.22 12.59 9.28
C ILE A 52 14.99 13.67 10.03
N ARG A 53 16.30 13.82 9.73
CA ARG A 53 17.16 14.81 10.37
C ARG A 53 16.64 16.23 10.14
N THR A 54 16.31 16.58 8.90
CA THR A 54 15.82 17.92 8.54
C THR A 54 14.50 18.22 9.24
N CYS A 55 13.50 17.34 9.13
CA CYS A 55 12.18 17.56 9.75
C CYS A 55 12.28 17.69 11.27
N SER A 56 13.11 16.86 11.90
CA SER A 56 13.29 16.87 13.35
C SER A 56 13.95 18.16 13.83
N ASN A 57 15.04 18.57 13.14
CA ASN A 57 15.74 19.81 13.48
C ASN A 57 14.82 21.02 13.33
N GLU A 58 14.10 21.14 12.22
CA GLU A 58 13.22 22.29 12.00
C GLU A 58 12.05 22.36 13.00
N ALA A 59 11.45 21.21 13.32
CA ALA A 59 10.38 21.17 14.32
C ALA A 59 10.88 21.55 15.72
N VAL A 60 12.05 21.05 16.13
CA VAL A 60 12.67 21.39 17.41
C VAL A 60 13.08 22.86 17.44
N SER A 61 13.71 23.38 16.38
CA SER A 61 14.08 24.80 16.29
C SER A 61 12.88 25.72 16.41
N LEU A 62 11.76 25.39 15.74
CA LEU A 62 10.52 26.15 15.84
C LEU A 62 9.94 26.11 17.27
N ASP A 63 9.92 24.95 17.92
CA ASP A 63 9.44 24.82 19.30
C ASP A 63 10.32 25.61 20.29
N LEU A 64 11.64 25.60 20.11
CA LEU A 64 12.58 26.38 20.91
C LEU A 64 12.37 27.89 20.73
N GLU A 65 12.26 28.35 19.49
CA GLU A 65 12.00 29.77 19.18
C GLU A 65 10.67 30.25 19.79
N ASN A 66 9.63 29.45 19.66
CA ASN A 66 8.32 29.70 20.26
C ASN A 66 8.40 29.79 21.79
N SER A 67 9.11 28.84 22.42
CA SER A 67 9.33 28.82 23.86
C SER A 67 10.06 30.07 24.36
N GLN A 68 11.09 30.53 23.65
CA GLN A 68 11.81 31.77 23.97
C GLN A 68 10.89 33.00 23.92
N LYS A 69 9.96 33.04 22.96
CA LYS A 69 8.95 34.10 22.81
C LYS A 69 7.74 33.95 23.75
N LYS A 70 7.77 32.97 24.67
CA LYS A 70 6.68 32.65 25.61
C LYS A 70 5.31 32.43 24.94
N GLY A 71 5.30 31.87 23.73
CA GLY A 71 4.08 31.69 22.96
C GLY A 71 4.18 30.58 21.92
N GLY A 72 3.11 30.38 21.15
CA GLY A 72 3.07 29.39 20.07
C GLY A 72 2.66 27.98 20.54
N ARG A 73 1.90 27.29 19.68
CA ARG A 73 1.47 25.91 19.94
C ARG A 73 2.60 24.95 19.55
N PRO A 74 3.04 24.05 20.45
CA PRO A 74 4.12 23.12 20.13
C PRO A 74 3.78 22.20 18.97
N VAL A 75 4.78 21.86 18.16
CA VAL A 75 4.64 20.98 16.99
C VAL A 75 4.32 19.55 17.45
N GLN A 76 3.11 19.09 17.14
CA GLN A 76 2.62 17.75 17.56
C GLN A 76 2.92 16.65 16.54
N SER A 77 3.26 17.02 15.31
CA SER A 77 3.53 16.08 14.21
C SER A 77 4.56 16.72 13.29
N TYR A 78 5.64 16.00 12.99
CA TYR A 78 6.77 16.55 12.25
C TYR A 78 6.59 16.41 10.74
N ALA A 79 5.72 15.50 10.31
CA ALA A 79 5.49 15.23 8.89
C ALA A 79 4.08 14.69 8.61
N GLN A 80 3.64 14.88 7.37
CA GLN A 80 2.41 14.33 6.81
C GLN A 80 2.77 13.23 5.81
N SER A 81 2.15 12.06 5.95
CA SER A 81 2.21 10.99 4.95
C SER A 81 1.05 11.09 3.97
N PHE A 82 1.34 10.83 2.70
CA PHE A 82 0.39 10.59 1.64
C PHE A 82 0.72 9.24 0.98
N VAL A 83 -0.30 8.41 0.79
CA VAL A 83 -0.19 7.14 0.07
C VAL A 83 -1.07 7.21 -1.16
N PHE A 84 -0.45 7.16 -2.33
CA PHE A 84 -1.10 7.20 -3.64
C PHE A 84 -1.07 5.79 -4.23
N SER A 85 -2.22 5.13 -4.30
CA SER A 85 -2.30 3.72 -4.69
C SER A 85 -3.04 3.54 -6.01
N LEU A 86 -2.48 2.69 -6.86
CA LEU A 86 -3.12 2.20 -8.06
C LEU A 86 -3.73 0.80 -7.81
N PRO A 87 -4.81 0.45 -8.51
CA PRO A 87 -5.42 -0.87 -8.37
C PRO A 87 -4.59 -1.98 -9.02
N PRO A 88 -4.76 -3.26 -8.62
CA PRO A 88 -3.95 -4.36 -9.14
C PRO A 88 -4.08 -4.66 -10.64
N SER A 89 -5.18 -4.27 -11.27
CA SER A 89 -5.43 -4.57 -12.68
C SER A 89 -4.83 -3.55 -13.65
N VAL A 90 -4.19 -2.48 -13.16
CA VAL A 90 -3.56 -1.49 -14.04
C VAL A 90 -2.11 -1.84 -14.30
N VAL A 91 -1.61 -1.42 -15.46
CA VAL A 91 -0.18 -1.50 -15.77
C VAL A 91 0.59 -0.66 -14.75
N LYS A 92 1.54 -1.30 -14.06
CA LYS A 92 2.35 -0.64 -13.03
C LYS A 92 3.28 0.40 -13.70
N PRO A 93 3.33 1.65 -13.21
CA PRO A 93 4.29 2.62 -13.71
C PRO A 93 5.73 2.16 -13.49
N THR A 94 6.59 2.47 -14.45
CA THR A 94 8.04 2.29 -14.35
C THR A 94 8.65 3.22 -13.30
N PRO A 95 9.87 2.94 -12.81
CA PRO A 95 10.58 3.83 -11.89
C PRO A 95 10.73 5.27 -12.41
N GLY A 96 10.89 5.47 -13.73
CA GLY A 96 10.98 6.79 -14.36
C GLY A 96 9.64 7.54 -14.37
N GLU A 97 8.55 6.83 -14.63
CA GLU A 97 7.20 7.40 -14.54
C GLU A 97 6.85 7.76 -13.10
N TRP A 98 7.19 6.92 -12.10
CA TRP A 98 6.99 7.24 -10.69
C TRP A 98 7.71 8.52 -10.25
N LYS A 99 8.95 8.73 -10.73
CA LYS A 99 9.68 9.99 -10.50
C LYS A 99 8.96 11.18 -11.14
N SER A 100 8.47 11.02 -12.37
CA SER A 100 7.73 12.07 -13.07
C SER A 100 6.40 12.41 -12.40
N ILE A 101 5.63 11.38 -12.00
CA ILE A 101 4.39 11.52 -11.23
C ILE A 101 4.67 12.26 -9.92
N THR A 102 5.71 11.87 -9.20
CA THR A 102 6.09 12.51 -7.93
C THR A 102 6.46 13.98 -8.15
N SER A 103 7.20 14.30 -9.21
CA SER A 103 7.54 15.68 -9.57
C SER A 103 6.29 16.52 -9.85
N ASP A 104 5.32 15.97 -10.59
CA ASP A 104 4.08 16.67 -10.93
C ASP A 104 3.20 16.90 -9.69
N ILE A 105 3.11 15.90 -8.79
CA ILE A 105 2.41 16.07 -7.50
C ILE A 105 3.09 17.15 -6.65
N LEU A 106 4.41 17.15 -6.54
CA LEU A 106 5.13 18.15 -5.74
C LEU A 106 4.96 19.56 -6.29
N LYS A 107 4.93 19.76 -7.61
CA LYS A 107 4.64 21.07 -8.20
C LYS A 107 3.28 21.61 -7.78
N GLU A 108 2.25 20.78 -7.82
CA GLU A 108 0.90 21.19 -7.43
C GLU A 108 0.78 21.41 -5.91
N LEU A 109 1.48 20.60 -5.10
CA LEU A 109 1.55 20.82 -3.66
C LEU A 109 2.28 22.12 -3.30
N ALA A 110 3.42 22.44 -3.93
CA ALA A 110 4.16 23.68 -3.72
C ALA A 110 3.27 24.90 -3.99
N LYS A 111 2.59 24.92 -5.15
CA LYS A 111 1.61 25.96 -5.50
C LYS A 111 0.50 26.07 -4.46
N LYS A 112 -0.06 24.95 -3.99
CA LYS A 112 -1.16 24.95 -3.02
C LYS A 112 -0.73 25.41 -1.63
N LEU A 113 0.51 25.14 -1.25
CA LEU A 113 1.08 25.47 0.05
C LEU A 113 1.75 26.85 0.08
N ASP A 114 1.85 27.50 -1.08
CA ASP A 114 2.50 28.80 -1.26
C ASP A 114 3.96 28.79 -0.79
N ILE A 115 4.71 27.78 -1.28
CA ILE A 115 6.15 27.62 -1.03
C ILE A 115 6.89 27.39 -2.35
N ASP A 116 8.20 27.65 -2.36
CA ASP A 116 9.02 27.35 -3.54
C ASP A 116 9.21 25.83 -3.67
N ILE A 117 9.28 25.32 -4.89
CA ILE A 117 9.50 23.88 -5.14
C ILE A 117 10.83 23.41 -4.52
N ASN A 118 11.84 24.27 -4.46
CA ASN A 118 13.14 23.98 -3.87
C ASN A 118 13.07 23.85 -2.35
N ASP A 119 12.04 24.39 -1.70
CA ASP A 119 11.85 24.23 -0.26
C ASP A 119 11.61 22.77 0.14
N PHE A 120 11.15 21.94 -0.79
CA PHE A 120 11.04 20.49 -0.58
C PHE A 120 12.38 19.76 -0.53
N LYS A 121 13.49 20.38 -0.93
CA LYS A 121 14.81 19.75 -0.85
C LYS A 121 15.14 19.39 0.60
N GLY A 122 15.32 18.10 0.86
CA GLY A 122 15.53 17.57 2.22
C GLY A 122 14.30 17.53 3.11
N ARG A 123 13.16 18.07 2.67
CA ARG A 123 11.88 18.14 3.42
C ARG A 123 10.79 17.25 2.84
N VAL A 124 11.15 16.43 1.86
CA VAL A 124 10.30 15.40 1.29
C VAL A 124 11.09 14.10 1.15
N PHE A 125 10.43 12.99 1.45
CA PHE A 125 10.88 11.65 1.11
C PHE A 125 9.79 10.93 0.32
N ALA A 126 10.17 10.20 -0.72
CA ALA A 126 9.24 9.37 -1.48
C ALA A 126 9.85 8.04 -1.90
N ASN A 127 9.06 6.98 -1.80
CA ASN A 127 9.36 5.67 -2.36
C ASN A 127 8.09 4.99 -2.87
N VAL A 128 8.29 3.96 -3.68
CA VAL A 128 7.20 3.10 -4.15
C VAL A 128 7.38 1.73 -3.51
N HIS A 129 6.29 1.18 -3.01
CA HIS A 129 6.21 -0.24 -2.70
C HIS A 129 5.59 -0.92 -3.92
N ASP A 130 6.42 -1.68 -4.62
CA ASP A 130 5.97 -2.47 -5.77
C ASP A 130 5.37 -3.78 -5.26
N GLN A 131 4.06 -3.88 -5.38
CA GLN A 131 3.23 -5.01 -4.97
C GLN A 131 2.03 -5.06 -5.93
N ASP A 132 1.10 -6.00 -5.75
CA ASP A 132 -0.11 -6.10 -6.57
C ASP A 132 -0.83 -4.76 -6.74
N ASN A 133 -1.12 -4.05 -5.65
CA ASN A 133 -1.57 -2.66 -5.67
C ASN A 133 -0.39 -1.71 -5.43
N PRO A 134 0.37 -1.32 -6.47
CA PRO A 134 1.55 -0.50 -6.29
C PRO A 134 1.15 0.85 -5.72
N HIS A 135 1.98 1.38 -4.81
CA HIS A 135 1.69 2.66 -4.19
C HIS A 135 2.94 3.48 -3.92
N LEU A 136 2.81 4.77 -4.20
CA LEU A 136 3.78 5.79 -3.85
C LEU A 136 3.50 6.28 -2.42
N ASN A 137 4.46 6.09 -1.55
CA ASN A 137 4.52 6.76 -0.25
C ASN A 137 5.25 8.09 -0.43
N LEU A 138 4.59 9.18 -0.08
CA LEU A 138 5.15 10.53 -0.08
C LEU A 138 5.02 11.11 1.32
N VAL A 139 6.14 11.49 1.91
CA VAL A 139 6.19 12.09 3.23
C VAL A 139 6.73 13.51 3.11
N VAL A 140 5.96 14.47 3.62
CA VAL A 140 6.26 15.90 3.53
C VAL A 140 6.41 16.49 4.93
N SER A 141 7.48 17.25 5.16
CA SER A 141 7.69 17.96 6.42
C SER A 141 6.50 18.89 6.73
N ARG A 142 6.08 18.92 7.99
CA ARG A 142 5.06 19.88 8.46
C ARG A 142 5.64 21.23 8.83
N VAL A 143 6.95 21.33 8.94
CA VAL A 143 7.67 22.57 9.23
C VAL A 143 8.58 22.87 8.05
N VAL A 144 8.50 24.09 7.52
CA VAL A 144 9.32 24.56 6.41
C VAL A 144 9.69 26.00 6.73
N GLN A 145 10.98 26.34 6.66
CA GLN A 145 11.49 27.70 6.89
C GLN A 145 10.94 28.35 8.18
N GLY A 146 10.95 27.61 9.30
CA GLY A 146 10.46 28.12 10.59
C GLY A 146 8.94 28.30 10.69
N LYS A 147 8.15 27.80 9.73
CA LYS A 147 6.69 27.90 9.74
C LYS A 147 6.05 26.53 9.63
N THR A 148 4.95 26.33 10.36
CA THR A 148 4.13 25.12 10.21
C THR A 148 3.23 25.24 8.99
N LEU A 149 3.28 24.24 8.10
CA LEU A 149 2.37 24.07 6.97
C LEU A 149 0.98 23.59 7.43
N LYS A 150 0.19 24.51 7.99
CA LYS A 150 -1.16 24.21 8.54
C LYS A 150 -2.13 23.68 7.48
N ALA A 151 -1.93 24.04 6.22
CA ALA A 151 -2.78 23.62 5.11
C ALA A 151 -2.49 22.19 4.62
N LEU A 152 -1.36 21.58 5.02
CA LEU A 152 -0.87 20.34 4.43
C LEU A 152 -1.85 19.18 4.56
N ASP A 153 -2.55 19.07 5.69
CA ASP A 153 -3.52 18.01 5.95
C ASP A 153 -4.98 18.45 5.78
N GLN A 154 -5.22 19.63 5.22
CA GLN A 154 -6.57 20.09 4.94
C GLN A 154 -7.16 19.38 3.71
N LYS A 155 -8.49 19.20 3.72
CA LYS A 155 -9.22 18.56 2.61
C LYS A 155 -8.91 19.19 1.25
N GLY A 156 -8.71 20.51 1.19
CA GLY A 156 -8.34 21.21 -0.04
C GLY A 156 -7.00 20.74 -0.61
N THR A 157 -5.97 20.60 0.22
CA THR A 157 -4.63 20.13 -0.19
C THR A 157 -4.66 18.66 -0.58
N ILE A 158 -5.39 17.82 0.16
CA ILE A 158 -5.62 16.42 -0.19
C ILE A 158 -6.34 16.32 -1.55
N GLY A 159 -7.30 17.20 -1.81
CA GLY A 159 -7.99 17.30 -3.10
C GLY A 159 -7.06 17.67 -4.25
N VAL A 160 -6.11 18.59 -4.03
CA VAL A 160 -5.06 18.93 -5.01
C VAL A 160 -4.16 17.72 -5.27
N ALA A 161 -3.69 17.05 -4.21
CA ALA A 161 -2.86 15.86 -4.34
C ALA A 161 -3.55 14.75 -5.17
N LYS A 162 -4.85 14.52 -4.93
CA LYS A 162 -5.67 13.56 -5.71
C LYS A 162 -5.76 13.95 -7.19
N LYS A 163 -6.08 15.21 -7.48
CA LYS A 163 -6.18 15.70 -8.86
C LYS A 163 -4.84 15.61 -9.59
N ALA A 164 -3.75 16.00 -8.92
CA ALA A 164 -2.41 15.92 -9.46
C ALA A 164 -2.01 14.46 -9.77
N PHE A 165 -2.32 13.54 -8.86
CA PHE A 165 -2.04 12.12 -9.07
C PHE A 165 -2.81 11.53 -10.25
N ASN A 166 -4.12 11.81 -10.36
CA ASN A 166 -4.90 11.38 -11.52
C ASN A 166 -4.33 11.94 -12.83
N ALA A 167 -4.10 13.25 -12.89
CA ALA A 167 -3.59 13.91 -14.09
C ALA A 167 -2.22 13.37 -14.49
N ALA A 168 -1.32 13.17 -13.52
CA ALA A 168 0.00 12.61 -13.78
C ALA A 168 -0.07 11.14 -14.21
N SER A 169 -0.92 10.32 -13.60
CA SER A 169 -1.09 8.91 -14.00
C SER A 169 -1.59 8.77 -15.44
N LEU A 170 -2.51 9.65 -15.86
CA LEU A 170 -2.98 9.70 -17.25
C LEU A 170 -1.86 10.18 -18.19
N ALA A 171 -1.24 11.31 -17.87
CA ALA A 171 -0.25 11.94 -18.75
C ALA A 171 1.05 11.15 -18.89
N ARG A 172 1.48 10.44 -17.83
CA ARG A 172 2.75 9.70 -17.81
C ARG A 172 2.59 8.25 -18.22
N CYS A 173 1.48 7.60 -17.82
CA CYS A 173 1.30 6.15 -17.94
C CYS A 173 0.09 5.76 -18.80
N GLY A 174 -0.70 6.72 -19.30
CA GLY A 174 -1.96 6.46 -20.02
C GLY A 174 -3.08 5.92 -19.13
N LEU A 175 -2.95 6.03 -17.79
CA LEU A 175 -3.92 5.47 -16.85
C LEU A 175 -5.11 6.42 -16.66
N ASP A 176 -6.21 6.16 -17.39
CA ASP A 176 -7.46 6.89 -17.23
C ASP A 176 -8.35 6.27 -16.14
N VAL A 177 -8.57 7.03 -15.06
CA VAL A 177 -9.47 6.64 -13.97
C VAL A 177 -10.92 6.54 -14.42
N SER A 178 -11.32 7.24 -15.48
CA SER A 178 -12.69 7.24 -15.99
C SER A 178 -13.04 5.89 -16.63
N ALA A 179 -12.07 5.31 -17.34
CA ALA A 179 -12.13 4.03 -18.03
C ALA A 179 -11.86 2.82 -17.12
N TYR A 180 -11.43 3.04 -15.87
CA TYR A 180 -11.16 1.96 -14.94
C TYR A 180 -12.44 1.26 -14.46
N GLU A 181 -12.44 -0.07 -14.60
CA GLU A 181 -13.46 -0.98 -14.07
C GLU A 181 -12.92 -1.75 -12.85
N PRO A 182 -13.55 -1.63 -11.67
CA PRO A 182 -13.13 -2.36 -10.48
C PRO A 182 -13.31 -3.88 -10.64
N LEU A 183 -12.32 -4.65 -10.16
CA LEU A 183 -12.40 -6.13 -10.12
C LEU A 183 -13.58 -6.65 -9.27
N GLN A 184 -14.01 -5.86 -8.28
CA GLN A 184 -15.15 -6.18 -7.42
C GLN A 184 -15.99 -4.93 -7.18
N THR A 185 -17.30 -5.09 -7.35
CA THR A 185 -18.32 -4.09 -7.00
C THR A 185 -19.19 -4.61 -5.87
N ASN A 186 -19.85 -3.72 -5.12
CA ASN A 186 -20.78 -4.09 -4.04
C ASN A 186 -20.14 -4.88 -2.88
N VAL A 187 -18.90 -4.55 -2.51
CA VAL A 187 -18.12 -5.23 -1.44
C VAL A 187 -18.68 -5.07 -0.01
N GLY A 188 -19.87 -4.48 0.15
CA GLY A 188 -20.50 -4.24 1.44
C GLY A 188 -19.87 -3.08 2.23
N PRO A 189 -20.35 -2.84 3.46
CA PRO A 189 -19.81 -1.78 4.31
C PRO A 189 -18.38 -2.09 4.78
N HIS A 190 -17.65 -1.04 5.16
CA HIS A 190 -16.32 -1.19 5.75
C HIS A 190 -16.39 -2.03 7.03
N LEU A 191 -15.62 -3.13 7.07
CA LEU A 191 -15.55 -4.03 8.22
C LEU A 191 -14.32 -3.72 9.08
N ALA A 192 -14.44 -3.94 10.38
CA ALA A 192 -13.28 -3.92 11.26
C ALA A 192 -12.32 -5.07 10.91
N LYS A 193 -11.02 -4.91 11.20
CA LYS A 193 -9.99 -5.91 10.86
C LYS A 193 -10.33 -7.32 11.38
N TRP A 194 -10.85 -7.43 12.59
CA TRP A 194 -11.22 -8.71 13.19
C TRP A 194 -12.39 -9.38 12.45
N GLN A 195 -13.35 -8.61 11.93
CA GLN A 195 -14.46 -9.12 11.13
C GLN A 195 -13.97 -9.64 9.78
N LEU A 196 -13.00 -8.93 9.18
CA LEU A 196 -12.35 -9.37 7.95
C LEU A 196 -11.61 -10.70 8.17
N GLN A 197 -10.80 -10.77 9.23
CA GLN A 197 -10.07 -11.98 9.61
C GLN A 197 -11.02 -13.16 9.88
N GLN A 198 -12.15 -12.92 10.54
CA GLN A 198 -13.16 -13.94 10.76
C GLN A 198 -13.72 -14.46 9.43
N LYS A 199 -14.13 -13.56 8.51
CA LYS A 199 -14.63 -13.95 7.18
C LYS A 199 -13.58 -14.72 6.37
N ASP A 200 -12.33 -14.29 6.42
CA ASP A 200 -11.23 -14.97 5.70
C ASP A 200 -10.97 -16.36 6.29
N SER A 201 -11.05 -16.49 7.62
CA SER A 201 -10.92 -17.77 8.32
C SER A 201 -12.08 -18.72 7.99
N GLU A 202 -13.31 -18.22 7.98
CA GLU A 202 -14.50 -18.98 7.59
C GLU A 202 -14.42 -19.47 6.14
N LYS A 203 -13.95 -18.62 5.21
CA LYS A 203 -13.70 -19.01 3.82
C LYS A 203 -12.62 -20.09 3.71
N ALA A 204 -11.50 -19.90 4.40
CA ALA A 204 -10.41 -20.88 4.40
C ALA A 204 -10.85 -22.24 4.97
N LEU A 205 -11.62 -22.25 6.06
CA LEU A 205 -12.20 -23.47 6.63
C LEU A 205 -13.15 -24.16 5.66
N LYS A 206 -13.97 -23.39 4.94
CA LYS A 206 -14.86 -23.93 3.92
C LYS A 206 -14.09 -24.57 2.76
N GLU A 207 -13.03 -23.92 2.27
CA GLU A 207 -12.16 -24.48 1.24
C GLU A 207 -11.45 -25.75 1.69
N ILE A 208 -10.94 -25.77 2.92
CA ILE A 208 -10.33 -26.97 3.52
C ILE A 208 -11.36 -28.11 3.59
N GLY A 209 -12.59 -27.82 4.04
CA GLY A 209 -13.67 -28.81 4.09
C GLY A 209 -14.04 -29.36 2.71
N LEU A 210 -14.04 -28.53 1.66
CA LEU A 210 -14.26 -28.98 0.29
C LEU A 210 -13.13 -29.87 -0.21
N LYS A 211 -11.86 -29.48 0.03
CA LYS A 211 -10.69 -30.28 -0.33
C LYS A 211 -10.64 -31.62 0.41
N SER A 212 -10.99 -31.63 1.70
CA SER A 212 -11.08 -32.86 2.49
C SER A 212 -12.11 -33.82 1.90
N LYS A 213 -13.31 -33.33 1.56
CA LYS A 213 -14.34 -34.17 0.93
C LYS A 213 -13.90 -34.72 -0.43
N ALA A 214 -13.24 -33.90 -1.24
CA ALA A 214 -12.68 -34.35 -2.51
C ALA A 214 -11.64 -35.46 -2.29
N PHE A 215 -10.75 -35.28 -1.31
CA PHE A 215 -9.75 -36.26 -0.94
C PHE A 215 -10.36 -37.58 -0.42
N ASP A 216 -11.39 -37.50 0.43
CA ASP A 216 -12.11 -38.69 0.92
C ASP A 216 -12.75 -39.47 -0.23
N ASN A 217 -13.31 -38.77 -1.22
CA ASN A 217 -13.86 -39.39 -2.43
C ASN A 217 -12.77 -40.08 -3.27
N ASP A 218 -11.60 -39.47 -3.40
CA ASP A 218 -10.47 -40.06 -4.14
C ASP A 218 -9.93 -41.30 -3.42
N ILE A 219 -9.87 -41.30 -2.08
CA ILE A 219 -9.55 -42.49 -1.28
C ILE A 219 -10.59 -43.60 -1.52
N ALA A 220 -11.88 -43.27 -1.51
CA ALA A 220 -12.95 -44.24 -1.72
C ALA A 220 -12.83 -44.90 -3.10
N LYS A 221 -12.63 -44.12 -4.16
CA LYS A 221 -12.37 -44.62 -5.52
C LYS A 221 -11.14 -45.51 -5.57
N THR A 222 -10.05 -45.12 -4.92
CA THR A 222 -8.81 -45.89 -4.90
C THR A 222 -9.01 -47.27 -4.25
N LYS A 223 -9.75 -47.33 -3.13
CA LYS A 223 -10.12 -48.60 -2.49
C LYS A 223 -10.97 -49.49 -3.40
N GLU A 224 -11.93 -48.89 -4.11
CA GLU A 224 -12.78 -49.60 -5.06
C GLU A 224 -11.98 -50.19 -6.22
N TYR A 225 -11.07 -49.40 -6.82
CA TYR A 225 -10.16 -49.89 -7.87
C TYR A 225 -9.27 -51.04 -7.37
N GLY A 226 -8.74 -50.94 -6.15
CA GLY A 226 -7.98 -52.03 -5.53
C GLY A 226 -8.81 -53.31 -5.41
N ARG A 227 -10.07 -53.20 -4.97
CA ARG A 227 -11.00 -54.34 -4.88
C ARG A 227 -11.28 -54.97 -6.24
N LEU A 228 -11.57 -54.17 -7.25
CA LEU A 228 -11.82 -54.62 -8.62
C LEU A 228 -10.59 -55.31 -9.23
N SER A 229 -9.40 -54.75 -9.01
CA SER A 229 -8.14 -55.34 -9.45
C SER A 229 -7.89 -56.71 -8.80
N ALA A 230 -8.12 -56.84 -7.48
CA ALA A 230 -8.01 -58.12 -6.80
C ALA A 230 -9.01 -59.17 -7.33
N MET A 231 -10.25 -58.76 -7.63
CA MET A 231 -11.25 -59.64 -8.24
C MET A 231 -10.83 -60.10 -9.64
N LEU A 232 -10.33 -59.18 -10.47
CA LEU A 232 -9.84 -59.50 -11.81
C LEU A 232 -8.67 -60.48 -11.75
N ASN A 233 -7.68 -60.24 -10.88
CA ASN A 233 -6.55 -61.15 -10.67
C ASN A 233 -7.02 -62.55 -10.27
N ASN A 234 -7.97 -62.66 -9.35
CA ASN A 234 -8.55 -63.95 -8.96
C ASN A 234 -9.27 -64.66 -10.12
N GLN A 235 -9.96 -63.92 -11.00
CA GLN A 235 -10.58 -64.53 -12.19
C GLN A 235 -9.55 -65.01 -13.21
N ILE A 236 -8.50 -64.21 -13.46
CA ILE A 236 -7.40 -64.60 -14.35
C ILE A 236 -6.74 -65.89 -13.87
N VAL A 237 -6.46 -66.01 -12.56
CA VAL A 237 -5.90 -67.22 -11.97
C VAL A 237 -6.83 -68.43 -12.19
N LYS A 238 -8.15 -68.28 -11.98
CA LYS A 238 -9.11 -69.35 -12.25
C LYS A 238 -9.11 -69.77 -13.73
N TRP A 239 -9.05 -68.83 -14.66
CA TRP A 239 -8.99 -69.12 -16.08
C TRP A 239 -7.73 -69.90 -16.46
N ILE A 240 -6.58 -69.51 -15.91
CA ILE A 240 -5.32 -70.24 -16.13
C ILE A 240 -5.44 -71.71 -15.67
N PHE A 241 -6.01 -71.94 -14.49
CA PHE A 241 -6.18 -73.30 -13.96
C PHE A 241 -7.29 -74.12 -14.63
N SER A 242 -8.18 -73.51 -15.42
CA SER A 242 -9.20 -74.24 -16.18
C SER A 242 -8.74 -74.70 -17.57
N ILE A 243 -7.58 -74.24 -18.02
CA ILE A 243 -7.02 -74.51 -19.36
C ILE A 243 -5.83 -75.50 -19.28
N GLY A 244 -5.31 -75.77 -18.07
CA GLY A 244 -4.30 -76.81 -17.81
C GLY A 244 -4.92 -78.03 -17.15
#